data_AF-A0A0P9QEJ3-F1
#
_entry.id   AF-A0A0P9QEJ3-F1
#
_cell.length_a   1.000
_cell.length_b   1.000
_cell.length_c   1.000
_cell.angle_alpha   90.00
_cell.angle_beta   90.00
_cell.angle_gamma   90.00
#
_symmetry.space_group_name_H-M   'P 1'
#
loop_
_entity.id
_entity.type
_entity.pdbx_description
1 polymer ?
#
loop_
_entity_poly.entity_id
_entity_poly.type
_entity_poly.pdbx_seq_one_letter_code
_entity_poly.pdbx_strand_id
1 'polypeptide(L)' 'MNEPAEFRRPEAFTVRIDQEEYRVPSNCPHREGWLEHGVVNEQRRSITCPLHFSVFSLKTGEQLSGPPCGRLQVQRLK' A
#
# COMPACT_ATOMS: atom_id res chain seq x y z
N MET A 1 25.72 -14.12 20.35
CA MET A 1 24.34 -13.65 20.56
C MET A 1 23.67 -13.82 19.20
N ASN A 2 22.91 -14.91 19.01
CA ASN A 2 22.22 -15.11 17.74
C ASN A 2 21.11 -14.06 17.66
N GLU A 3 21.25 -13.12 16.73
CA GLU A 3 20.17 -12.22 16.35
C GLU A 3 18.97 -13.08 15.96
N PRO A 4 17.79 -12.91 16.59
CA PRO A 4 16.61 -13.63 16.16
C PRO A 4 16.38 -13.25 14.70
N ALA A 5 16.17 -14.25 13.84
CA ALA A 5 15.88 -14.06 12.43
C ALA A 5 14.89 -12.90 12.30
N GLU A 6 15.35 -11.78 11.74
CA GLU A 6 14.59 -10.55 11.68
C GLU A 6 13.20 -10.90 11.13
N PHE A 7 12.13 -10.45 11.80
CA PHE A 7 10.77 -10.53 11.26
C PHE A 7 10.71 -9.63 10.02
N ARG A 8 11.25 -10.11 8.90
CA ARG A 8 11.37 -9.38 7.66
C ARG A 8 10.00 -9.38 7.03
N ARG A 9 9.31 -8.25 7.16
CA ARG A 9 8.04 -8.04 6.47
C ARG A 9 8.29 -8.07 4.97
N PRO A 10 7.35 -8.62 4.18
CA PRO A 10 7.47 -8.55 2.74
C PRO A 10 7.45 -7.07 2.32
N GLU A 11 8.24 -6.73 1.30
CA GLU A 11 8.31 -5.35 0.78
C GLU A 11 7.00 -4.90 0.11
N ALA A 12 6.15 -5.85 -0.25
CA ALA A 12 4.85 -5.62 -0.86
C ALA A 12 3.86 -6.74 -0.51
N PHE A 13 2.57 -6.43 -0.65
CA PHE A 13 1.46 -7.38 -0.53
C PHE A 13 0.52 -7.27 -1.73
N THR A 14 -0.37 -8.25 -1.87
CA THR A 14 -1.35 -8.28 -2.97
C THR A 14 -2.72 -7.85 -2.47
N VAL A 15 -3.33 -6.89 -3.17
CA VAL A 15 -4.74 -6.53 -3.04
C VAL A 15 -5.52 -7.17 -4.19
N ARG A 16 -6.61 -7.87 -3.88
CA ARG A 16 -7.50 -8.48 -4.87
C ARG A 16 -8.85 -7.77 -4.85
N ILE A 17 -9.32 -7.35 -6.01
CA ILE A 17 -10.64 -6.71 -6.17
C ILE A 17 -11.26 -7.32 -7.43
N ASP A 18 -12.38 -8.02 -7.27
CA ASP A 18 -13.02 -8.79 -8.36
C ASP A 18 -12.02 -9.74 -9.06
N GLN A 19 -11.75 -9.51 -10.34
CA GLN A 19 -10.77 -10.26 -11.14
C GLN A 19 -9.42 -9.54 -11.30
N GLU A 20 -9.24 -8.38 -10.67
CA GLU A 20 -8.00 -7.61 -10.71
C GLU A 20 -7.11 -7.93 -9.49
N GLU A 21 -5.79 -8.05 -9.73
CA GLU A 21 -4.80 -8.21 -8.67
C GLU A 21 -3.77 -7.09 -8.73
N TYR A 22 -3.45 -6.47 -7.59
CA TYR A 22 -2.51 -5.36 -7.49
C TYR A 22 -1.41 -5.70 -6.48
N ARG A 23 -0.14 -5.60 -6.88
CA ARG A 23 1.02 -5.62 -5.97
C ARG A 23 1.24 -4.21 -5.42
N VAL A 24 1.12 -4.06 -4.11
CA VAL A 24 1.18 -2.78 -3.39
C VAL A 24 2.38 -2.80 -2.42
N PRO A 25 3.24 -1.77 -2.39
CA PRO A 25 4.30 -1.68 -1.38
C PRO A 25 3.74 -1.72 0.04
N SER A 26 4.45 -2.34 0.97
CA SER A 26 4.00 -2.44 2.37
C SER A 26 4.10 -1.10 3.11
N ASN A 27 5.02 -0.22 2.71
CA ASN A 27 5.25 1.05 3.38
C ASN A 27 4.70 2.24 2.58
N CYS A 28 3.93 3.09 3.26
CA CYS A 28 3.50 4.39 2.75
C CYS A 28 4.72 5.34 2.63
N PRO A 29 4.91 6.05 1.51
CA PRO A 29 6.09 6.89 1.29
C PRO A 29 6.11 8.15 2.16
N HIS A 30 5.05 8.43 2.92
CA HIS A 30 5.00 9.58 3.83
C HIS A 30 5.92 9.38 5.04
N ARG A 31 5.65 8.33 5.83
CA ARG A 31 6.33 8.01 7.10
C ARG A 31 6.24 6.51 7.40
N GLU A 32 6.39 5.72 6.34
CA GLU A 32 6.49 4.26 6.38
C GLU A 32 5.31 3.53 7.05
N GLY A 33 4.15 4.18 7.12
CA GLY A 33 2.92 3.58 7.64
C GLY A 33 2.56 2.30 6.88
N TRP A 34 2.20 1.25 7.62
CA TRP A 34 1.98 -0.08 7.08
C TRP A 34 0.66 -0.17 6.33
N LEU A 35 0.76 -0.26 5.01
CA LEU A 35 -0.37 -0.28 4.10
C LEU A 35 -1.14 -1.59 4.17
N GLU A 36 -0.54 -2.70 4.63
CA GLU A 36 -1.29 -3.95 4.86
C GLU A 36 -2.40 -3.81 5.91
N HIS A 37 -2.33 -2.79 6.77
CA HIS A 37 -3.37 -2.45 7.76
C HIS A 37 -4.27 -1.29 7.29
N GLY A 38 -4.11 -0.84 6.05
CA GLY A 38 -4.92 0.20 5.45
C GLY A 38 -6.32 -0.28 5.06
N VAL A 39 -7.16 0.67 4.64
CA VAL A 39 -8.52 0.37 4.17
C VAL A 39 -8.55 0.43 2.65
N VAL A 40 -8.96 -0.65 2.00
CA VAL A 40 -9.18 -0.69 0.55
C VAL A 40 -10.61 -0.23 0.25
N ASN A 41 -10.73 0.76 -0.64
CA ASN A 41 -11.99 1.13 -1.27
C ASN A 41 -12.08 0.44 -2.63
N GLU A 42 -12.86 -0.63 -2.71
CA GLU A 42 -12.99 -1.46 -3.92
C GLU A 42 -13.62 -0.71 -5.09
N GLN A 43 -14.65 0.12 -4.83
CA GLN A 43 -15.33 0.90 -5.87
C GLN A 43 -14.40 1.92 -6.54
N ARG A 44 -13.60 2.63 -5.74
CA ARG A 44 -12.65 3.65 -6.22
C ARG A 44 -11.29 3.07 -6.61
N ARG A 45 -11.03 1.79 -6.29
CA ARG A 45 -9.73 1.12 -6.45
C ARG A 45 -8.63 1.96 -5.82
N SER A 46 -8.79 2.23 -4.52
CA SER A 46 -7.82 3.01 -3.75
C SER A 46 -7.54 2.38 -2.40
N ILE A 47 -6.38 2.66 -1.83
CA ILE A 47 -6.02 2.26 -0.46
C ILE A 47 -5.75 3.49 0.40
N THR A 48 -6.28 3.49 1.62
CA THR A 48 -6.06 4.54 2.63
C THR A 48 -5.03 4.06 3.64
N CYS A 49 -3.93 4.81 3.77
CA CYS A 49 -2.91 4.57 4.79
C CYS A 49 -3.50 4.70 6.20
N PRO A 50 -3.29 3.74 7.11
CA PRO A 50 -3.93 3.76 8.43
C PRO A 50 -3.33 4.81 9.36
N LEU A 51 -2.13 5.32 9.08
CA LEU A 51 -1.41 6.21 10.00
C LEU A 51 -1.81 7.68 9.84
N HIS A 52 -1.83 8.20 8.61
CA HIS A 52 -2.10 9.61 8.33
C HIS A 52 -3.15 9.81 7.22
N PHE A 53 -3.89 8.75 6.87
CA PHE A 53 -5.03 8.80 5.96
C PHE A 53 -4.72 9.28 4.53
N SER A 54 -3.46 9.24 4.08
CA SER A 54 -3.15 9.41 2.65
C SER A 54 -3.85 8.33 1.84
N VAL A 55 -4.53 8.73 0.76
CA VAL A 55 -5.26 7.82 -0.13
C VAL A 55 -4.48 7.68 -1.43
N PHE A 56 -4.29 6.45 -1.90
CA PHE A 56 -3.56 6.16 -3.13
C PHE A 56 -4.42 5.36 -4.10
N SER A 57 -4.34 5.69 -5.39
CA SER A 57 -4.94 4.90 -6.46
C SER A 57 -4.22 3.56 -6.58
N LEU A 58 -4.94 2.44 -6.59
CA LEU A 58 -4.38 1.12 -6.90
C LEU A 58 -4.11 0.97 -8.40
N LYS A 59 -4.76 1.76 -9.26
CA LYS A 59 -4.53 1.70 -10.70
C LYS A 59 -3.26 2.42 -11.13
N THR A 60 -2.96 3.56 -10.51
CA THR A 60 -1.86 4.44 -10.92
C THR A 60 -0.80 4.60 -9.83
N GLY A 61 -1.09 4.25 -8.58
CA GLY A 61 -0.22 4.54 -7.43
C GLY A 61 -0.24 6.00 -6.98
N GLU A 62 -0.87 6.91 -7.73
CA GLU A 62 -0.89 8.34 -7.41
C GLU A 62 -1.56 8.60 -6.07
N GLN A 63 -1.00 9.55 -5.33
CA GLN A 63 -1.65 10.08 -4.15
C GLN A 63 -2.86 10.92 -4.56
N LEU A 64 -4.03 10.53 -4.08
CA LEU A 64 -5.31 11.19 -4.33
C LEU A 64 -5.65 12.23 -3.25
N SER A 65 -5.17 12.02 -2.02
CA SER A 65 -5.36 12.94 -0.89
C SER A 65 -4.38 12.67 0.26
N GLY A 66 -4.38 13.55 1.26
CA GLY A 66 -3.55 13.47 2.48
C GLY A 66 -2.26 14.28 2.39
N PRO A 67 -1.36 14.15 3.40
CA PRO A 67 -0.09 14.88 3.45
C PRO A 67 0.80 14.56 2.23
N PRO A 68 1.41 15.55 1.55
CA PRO A 68 2.23 15.31 0.36
C PRO A 68 3.37 14.32 0.62
N CYS A 69 3.40 13.22 -0.14
CA CYS A 69 4.42 12.18 0.05
C CYS A 69 4.81 11.40 -1.22
N GLY A 70 4.31 11.80 -2.39
CA GLY A 70 4.57 11.09 -3.65
C GLY A 70 3.68 9.87 -3.84
N ARG A 71 3.96 9.11 -4.92
CA ARG A 71 3.14 7.96 -5.36
C ARG A 71 3.65 6.63 -4.80
N LEU A 72 2.75 5.65 -4.76
CA LEU A 72 3.10 4.24 -4.61
C LEU A 72 3.57 3.64 -5.94
N GLN A 73 4.48 2.67 -5.85
CA GLN A 73 4.87 1.81 -6.97
C GLN A 73 3.93 0.60 -7.03
N VAL A 74 2.70 0.83 -7.48
CA VAL A 74 1.70 -0.23 -7.65
C VAL A 74 1.87 -0.90 -9.01
N GLN A 75 1.79 -2.23 -9.03
CA GLN A 75 1.79 -3.02 -10.25
C GLN A 75 0.50 -3.83 -10.35
N ARG A 76 -0.22 -3.73 -11.46
CA ARG A 76 -1.33 -4.64 -11.76
C ARG A 76 -0.78 -5.98 -12.27
N LEU A 77 -1.21 -7.07 -11.66
CA LEU A 77 -0.77 -8.44 -11.95
C LEU A 77 -1.76 -9.18 -12.86
N LYS A 78 -3.06 -8.88 -12.74
CA LYS A 78 -4.17 -9.41 -13.55
C LYS A 78 -5.24 -8.32 -13.72
#